data_AF-A0A9N8F074-F1
#
_entry.id   AF-A0A9N8F074-F1
#
_cell.length_a   1.000
_cell.length_b   1.000
_cell.length_c   1.000
_cell.angle_alpha   90.00
_cell.angle_beta   90.00
_cell.angle_gamma   90.00
#
_symmetry.space_group_name_H-M   'P 1'
#
loop_
_entity.id
_entity.type
_entity.pdbx_description
1 polymer ?
#
loop_
_entity_poly.entity_id
_entity_poly.type
_entity_poly.pdbx_seq_one_letter_code
_entity_poly.pdbx_strand_id
1 'polypeptide(L)'
;MRPRLFLAQAATATIVCIMLSCLATSKAFSTKSSRIVPGFAFVRRSHKAQQRHAIFRLSSGSTDQADEANKHQKAYHIQGTSASPAESTKQAEGRKRRQRSCGPGVHMTTNTHHTIATDVPKAMGGTNLAPQPVETLLAAWIGCTQATALFVGRQLGLTILKMDFNIHANRDERGALELPIEVTPTVPSRLQEIHGTIHVYTSSSDSVAEEQFHILQEQTEARCPVANMIIQSGCHMNVEWVVAPEEV
;
A
#
# COMPACT_ATOMS: atom_id res chain seq x y z
N MET A 1 65.11 43.14 31.40
CA MET A 1 65.71 43.37 30.06
C MET A 1 64.63 43.81 29.08
N ARG A 2 64.97 44.25 27.86
CA ARG A 2 64.00 44.81 26.88
C ARG A 2 63.23 43.73 26.09
N PRO A 3 62.03 44.04 25.56
CA PRO A 3 61.19 43.10 24.79
C PRO A 3 61.38 43.19 23.26
N ARG A 4 60.84 42.20 22.54
CA ARG A 4 60.28 42.24 21.16
C ARG A 4 59.35 41.01 21.00
N LEU A 5 58.14 41.05 20.43
CA LEU A 5 57.56 41.70 19.23
C LEU A 5 57.64 40.78 17.99
N PHE A 6 56.47 40.40 17.46
CA PHE A 6 56.12 39.91 16.11
C PHE A 6 57.16 39.15 15.26
N LEU A 7 56.72 38.01 14.71
CA LEU A 7 56.56 37.93 13.25
C LEU A 7 55.47 36.91 12.88
N ALA A 8 54.84 37.10 11.72
CA ALA A 8 53.96 36.13 11.08
C ALA A 8 54.36 36.02 9.62
N GLN A 9 54.27 34.83 9.01
CA GLN A 9 54.06 34.67 7.57
C GLN A 9 53.68 33.23 7.20
N ALA A 10 53.09 33.09 6.02
CA ALA A 10 52.68 31.81 5.44
C ALA A 10 53.44 31.56 4.12
N ALA A 11 53.57 30.29 3.75
CA ALA A 11 53.80 29.81 2.39
C ALA A 11 53.00 28.50 2.23
N THR A 12 52.11 28.25 1.27
CA THR A 12 52.05 28.52 -0.19
C THR A 12 52.98 27.65 -1.05
N ALA A 13 52.43 26.49 -1.45
CA ALA A 13 52.46 25.88 -2.79
C ALA A 13 53.80 25.55 -3.52
N THR A 14 53.85 24.35 -4.13
CA THR A 14 54.47 23.95 -5.42
C THR A 14 54.43 22.40 -5.45
N ILE A 15 53.54 21.72 -6.19
CA ILE A 15 53.43 21.53 -7.66
C ILE A 15 54.52 20.61 -8.24
N VAL A 16 54.10 19.50 -8.85
CA VAL A 16 54.62 18.81 -10.07
C VAL A 16 53.72 17.57 -10.28
N CYS A 17 52.88 17.50 -11.33
CA CYS A 17 53.14 16.91 -12.67
C CYS A 17 53.33 15.38 -12.65
N ILE A 18 52.78 14.53 -13.54
CA ILE A 18 52.31 14.65 -14.94
C ILE A 18 50.98 13.82 -15.07
N MET A 19 49.89 14.09 -15.81
CA MET A 19 49.45 14.94 -16.95
C MET A 19 49.56 14.39 -18.39
N LEU A 20 48.40 14.05 -18.99
CA LEU A 20 48.16 13.64 -20.40
C LEU A 20 48.76 12.25 -20.78
N SER A 21 48.25 11.46 -21.73
CA SER A 21 47.33 11.68 -22.88
C SER A 21 46.35 10.47 -23.03
N CYS A 22 45.39 10.36 -23.97
CA CYS A 22 45.02 11.20 -25.13
C CYS A 22 43.52 11.03 -25.46
N LEU A 23 42.97 11.88 -26.34
CA LEU A 23 41.57 11.85 -26.77
C LEU A 23 41.39 11.29 -28.20
N ALA A 24 40.23 10.64 -28.41
CA ALA A 24 39.48 10.53 -29.67
C ALA A 24 40.13 9.96 -30.96
N THR A 25 39.40 9.05 -31.62
CA THR A 25 39.24 9.09 -33.09
C THR A 25 38.00 8.33 -33.54
N SER A 26 37.23 8.89 -34.47
CA SER A 26 36.04 8.28 -35.06
C SER A 26 36.25 7.99 -36.55
N LYS A 27 35.80 6.82 -37.05
CA LYS A 27 35.22 6.66 -38.41
C LYS A 27 34.64 5.24 -38.62
N ALA A 28 33.89 5.09 -39.71
CA ALA A 28 33.00 3.94 -39.96
C ALA A 28 33.36 3.14 -41.22
N PHE A 29 32.90 1.88 -41.26
CA PHE A 29 32.78 1.04 -42.45
C PHE A 29 31.69 -0.02 -42.18
N SER A 30 30.63 -0.31 -42.96
CA SER A 30 30.17 -0.02 -44.33
C SER A 30 30.27 -1.19 -45.36
N THR A 31 29.28 -2.09 -45.35
CA THR A 31 28.78 -2.86 -46.53
C THR A 31 27.37 -3.38 -46.19
N LYS A 32 26.24 -3.27 -46.93
CA LYS A 32 25.80 -2.83 -48.27
C LYS A 32 25.15 -3.96 -49.09
N SER A 33 23.81 -4.05 -49.09
CA SER A 33 22.94 -4.56 -50.18
C SER A 33 21.46 -4.36 -49.75
N SER A 34 20.67 -3.41 -50.29
CA SER A 34 19.91 -3.43 -51.57
C SER A 34 18.68 -4.36 -51.54
N ARG A 35 17.48 -4.00 -52.05
CA ARG A 35 17.08 -3.03 -53.10
C ARG A 35 15.68 -2.37 -52.91
N ILE A 36 15.58 -1.10 -53.32
CA ILE A 36 14.57 -0.49 -54.24
C ILE A 36 13.05 -0.51 -53.89
N VAL A 37 12.49 0.70 -53.76
CA VAL A 37 11.06 1.15 -53.85
C VAL A 37 10.66 1.44 -55.33
N PRO A 38 9.38 1.62 -55.77
CA PRO A 38 8.28 2.31 -55.06
C PRO A 38 6.80 1.90 -55.33
N GLY A 39 5.86 2.56 -54.63
CA GLY A 39 4.81 3.34 -55.29
C GLY A 39 3.43 2.73 -55.63
N PHE A 40 2.38 3.31 -55.03
CA PHE A 40 1.01 3.50 -55.55
C PHE A 40 0.29 2.39 -56.36
N ALA A 41 -0.78 1.84 -55.78
CA ALA A 41 -2.03 1.56 -56.52
C ALA A 41 -3.26 1.51 -55.57
N PHE A 42 -4.30 2.29 -55.87
CA PHE A 42 -5.61 2.21 -55.18
C PHE A 42 -6.52 1.25 -55.95
N VAL A 43 -6.90 0.11 -55.35
CA VAL A 43 -7.81 -0.85 -55.97
C VAL A 43 -8.93 -1.23 -55.01
N ARG A 44 -10.17 -0.84 -55.35
CA ARG A 44 -11.39 -1.37 -54.73
C ARG A 44 -11.53 -2.86 -55.07
N ARG A 45 -11.75 -3.71 -54.07
CA ARG A 45 -12.46 -5.00 -54.25
C ARG A 45 -13.54 -5.17 -53.20
N SER A 46 -14.78 -5.03 -53.63
CA SER A 46 -15.97 -5.39 -52.88
C SER A 46 -16.13 -6.91 -52.87
N HIS A 47 -16.24 -7.51 -51.69
CA HIS A 47 -16.78 -8.86 -51.54
C HIS A 47 -18.01 -8.81 -50.62
N LYS A 48 -19.18 -9.08 -51.20
CA LYS A 48 -20.35 -9.50 -50.43
C LYS A 48 -20.07 -10.91 -49.92
N ALA A 49 -20.20 -11.14 -48.62
CA ALA A 49 -20.27 -12.46 -48.01
C ALA A 49 -21.50 -12.48 -47.10
N GLN A 50 -22.34 -13.51 -47.19
CA GLN A 50 -23.62 -13.53 -46.48
C GLN A 50 -23.45 -13.68 -44.97
N GLN A 51 -24.00 -12.75 -44.19
CA GLN A 51 -24.38 -13.04 -42.81
C GLN A 51 -25.55 -14.03 -42.82
N ARG A 52 -25.32 -15.25 -42.33
CA ARG A 52 -26.39 -16.18 -41.93
C ARG A 52 -26.49 -16.14 -40.42
N HIS A 53 -27.66 -15.82 -39.88
CA HIS A 53 -27.86 -15.78 -38.43
C HIS A 53 -27.70 -17.18 -37.82
N ALA A 54 -26.65 -17.37 -37.03
CA ALA A 54 -26.53 -18.46 -36.07
C ALA A 54 -26.88 -17.89 -34.68
N ILE A 55 -28.12 -18.08 -34.23
CA ILE A 55 -28.53 -17.73 -32.88
C ILE A 55 -27.99 -18.79 -31.92
N PHE A 56 -26.73 -18.64 -31.53
CA PHE A 56 -26.14 -19.46 -30.47
C PHE A 56 -26.71 -18.99 -29.13
N ARG A 57 -27.49 -19.85 -28.47
CA ARG A 57 -28.00 -19.58 -27.11
C ARG A 57 -26.83 -19.60 -26.13
N LEU A 58 -26.37 -18.43 -25.71
CA LEU A 58 -25.57 -18.30 -24.48
C LEU A 58 -26.47 -18.62 -23.29
N SER A 59 -26.36 -19.83 -22.76
CA SER A 59 -27.01 -20.22 -21.50
C SER A 59 -26.17 -19.73 -20.31
N SER A 60 -26.82 -18.96 -19.42
CA SER A 60 -26.58 -18.91 -17.97
C SER A 60 -25.31 -19.62 -17.48
N GLY A 61 -24.22 -18.85 -17.28
CA GLY A 61 -22.97 -19.34 -16.69
C GLY A 61 -22.20 -18.30 -15.87
N SER A 62 -22.74 -17.09 -15.70
CA SER A 62 -22.10 -15.98 -14.97
C SER A 62 -22.53 -15.89 -13.51
N THR A 63 -23.67 -16.47 -13.14
CA THR A 63 -24.18 -16.55 -11.76
C THR A 63 -23.37 -17.54 -10.94
N ASP A 64 -23.30 -18.77 -11.43
CA ASP A 64 -22.80 -19.94 -10.69
C ASP A 64 -21.30 -19.79 -10.33
N GLN A 65 -20.53 -19.10 -11.19
CA GLN A 65 -19.13 -18.77 -10.91
C GLN A 65 -18.96 -17.62 -9.90
N ALA A 66 -19.89 -16.68 -9.84
CA ALA A 66 -19.87 -15.59 -8.86
C ALA A 66 -20.26 -16.11 -7.46
N ASP A 67 -21.29 -16.96 -7.39
CA ASP A 67 -21.78 -17.56 -6.14
C ASP A 67 -20.73 -18.49 -5.49
N GLU A 68 -20.07 -19.36 -6.27
CA GLU A 68 -19.01 -20.25 -5.77
C GLU A 68 -17.70 -19.50 -5.46
N ALA A 69 -17.47 -18.31 -6.03
CA ALA A 69 -16.36 -17.44 -5.64
C ALA A 69 -16.61 -16.73 -4.28
N ASN A 70 -17.82 -16.19 -4.10
CA ASN A 70 -18.23 -15.48 -2.87
C ASN A 70 -18.16 -16.39 -1.62
N LYS A 71 -18.54 -17.66 -1.78
CA LYS A 71 -18.50 -18.72 -0.75
C LYS A 71 -17.18 -18.86 0.02
N HIS A 72 -16.04 -18.53 -0.59
CA HIS A 72 -14.70 -18.62 0.02
C HIS A 72 -14.13 -17.27 0.49
N GLN A 73 -14.91 -16.20 0.39
CA GLN A 73 -14.46 -14.84 0.65
C GLN A 73 -14.57 -14.50 2.15
N LYS A 74 -13.43 -14.40 2.83
CA LYS A 74 -13.35 -13.90 4.21
C LYS A 74 -13.41 -12.38 4.21
N ALA A 75 -14.59 -11.87 4.54
CA ALA A 75 -14.82 -10.48 4.84
C ALA A 75 -14.35 -10.11 6.26
N TYR A 76 -13.82 -8.90 6.40
CA TYR A 76 -13.44 -8.24 7.63
C TYR A 76 -14.17 -6.89 7.69
N HIS A 77 -14.58 -6.47 8.88
CA HIS A 77 -15.09 -5.12 9.14
C HIS A 77 -14.32 -4.57 10.34
N ILE A 78 -13.78 -3.37 10.20
CA ILE A 78 -13.08 -2.67 11.26
C ILE A 78 -13.57 -1.23 11.30
N GLN A 79 -13.90 -0.79 12.51
CA GLN A 79 -14.24 0.59 12.81
C GLN A 79 -13.12 1.20 13.64
N GLY A 80 -12.73 2.42 13.30
CA GLY A 80 -11.71 3.18 14.03
C GLY A 80 -12.17 4.62 14.22
N THR A 81 -11.85 5.20 15.36
CA THR A 81 -11.97 6.64 15.62
C THR A 81 -10.65 7.13 16.21
N SER A 82 -10.24 8.35 15.86
CA SER A 82 -9.00 8.91 16.36
C SER A 82 -9.07 9.21 17.87
N ALA A 83 -8.27 8.49 18.67
CA ALA A 83 -8.24 8.66 20.11
C ALA A 83 -7.66 10.03 20.55
N SER A 84 -8.31 10.64 21.55
CA SER A 84 -7.77 11.81 22.26
C SER A 84 -6.57 11.41 23.16
N PRO A 85 -5.62 12.32 23.49
CA PRO A 85 -4.31 11.93 24.06
C PRO A 85 -4.26 11.46 25.54
N ALA A 86 -5.10 10.50 25.96
CA ALA A 86 -4.88 9.75 27.21
C ALA A 86 -5.58 8.38 27.26
N GLU A 87 -4.81 7.33 27.61
CA GLU A 87 -4.98 6.50 28.82
C GLU A 87 -4.53 5.04 28.62
N SER A 88 -3.36 4.68 29.14
CA SER A 88 -2.75 3.35 28.97
C SER A 88 -3.00 2.41 30.14
N THR A 89 -4.07 1.61 30.04
CA THR A 89 -4.41 0.61 31.07
C THR A 89 -3.43 -0.56 31.06
N LYS A 90 -2.74 -0.79 32.19
CA LYS A 90 -1.80 -1.91 32.37
C LYS A 90 -2.56 -3.21 32.61
N GLN A 91 -2.21 -4.29 31.90
CA GLN A 91 -2.63 -5.66 32.21
C GLN A 91 -1.54 -6.43 32.97
N ALA A 92 -1.94 -7.42 33.77
CA ALA A 92 -1.06 -8.19 34.65
C ALA A 92 -0.83 -9.63 34.15
N GLU A 93 0.38 -10.17 34.35
CA GLU A 93 0.75 -11.51 33.88
C GLU A 93 0.17 -12.67 34.73
N GLY A 94 -0.35 -13.70 34.05
CA GLY A 94 -1.00 -14.85 34.68
C GLY A 94 -0.32 -16.20 34.43
N ARG A 95 0.54 -16.64 35.36
CA ARG A 95 0.92 -18.03 35.71
C ARG A 95 0.88 -19.10 34.58
N LYS A 96 2.08 -19.46 34.06
CA LYS A 96 2.31 -20.54 33.07
C LYS A 96 1.59 -21.87 33.39
N ARG A 97 0.80 -22.39 32.43
CA ARG A 97 0.35 -23.80 32.38
C ARG A 97 1.33 -24.66 31.57
N ARG A 98 1.31 -25.99 31.79
CA ARG A 98 2.09 -26.95 30.97
C ARG A 98 1.55 -26.96 29.54
N GLN A 99 2.33 -26.46 28.58
CA GLN A 99 1.91 -26.30 27.20
C GLN A 99 1.83 -27.66 26.48
N ARG A 100 0.74 -27.90 25.75
CA ARG A 100 0.50 -29.06 24.90
C ARG A 100 0.14 -28.55 23.50
N SER A 101 0.96 -28.90 22.50
CA SER A 101 0.99 -28.26 21.18
C SER A 101 1.33 -26.75 21.21
N CYS A 102 1.73 -26.22 20.05
CA CYS A 102 1.70 -24.79 19.80
C CYS A 102 0.31 -24.43 19.25
N GLY A 103 -0.36 -23.44 19.85
CA GLY A 103 -1.54 -22.83 19.24
C GLY A 103 -1.12 -21.81 18.17
N PRO A 104 -2.04 -21.39 17.28
CA PRO A 104 -1.75 -20.36 16.27
C PRO A 104 -1.61 -18.94 16.85
N GLY A 105 -1.99 -18.73 18.12
CA GLY A 105 -1.89 -17.42 18.78
C GLY A 105 -0.46 -17.06 19.18
N VAL A 106 -0.07 -15.80 18.95
CA VAL A 106 1.28 -15.27 19.16
C VAL A 106 1.22 -14.03 20.04
N HIS A 107 2.06 -13.99 21.08
CA HIS A 107 2.32 -12.79 21.88
C HIS A 107 3.66 -12.16 21.46
N MET A 108 3.66 -10.85 21.30
CA MET A 108 4.77 -10.05 20.80
C MET A 108 5.06 -8.89 21.76
N THR A 109 6.32 -8.48 21.85
CA THR A 109 6.73 -7.25 22.57
C THR A 109 7.62 -6.45 21.64
N THR A 110 7.31 -5.17 21.45
CA THR A 110 8.10 -4.28 20.60
C THR A 110 9.38 -3.81 21.30
N ASN A 111 10.34 -3.31 20.53
CA ASN A 111 11.48 -2.55 21.05
C ASN A 111 11.06 -1.25 21.78
N THR A 112 9.82 -0.77 21.57
CA THR A 112 9.19 0.32 22.31
C THR A 112 8.40 -0.16 23.55
N HIS A 113 8.60 -1.41 23.99
CA HIS A 113 7.96 -2.03 25.16
C HIS A 113 6.42 -2.13 25.13
N HIS A 114 5.81 -2.07 23.94
CA HIS A 114 4.37 -2.31 23.76
C HIS A 114 4.11 -3.79 23.52
N THR A 115 3.04 -4.33 24.12
CA THR A 115 2.60 -5.72 23.92
C THR A 115 1.55 -5.81 22.82
N ILE A 116 1.72 -6.74 21.89
CA ILE A 116 0.76 -7.05 20.82
C ILE A 116 0.42 -8.54 20.92
N ALA A 117 -0.82 -8.92 20.64
CA ALA A 117 -1.25 -10.32 20.56
C ALA A 117 -2.09 -10.55 19.31
N THR A 118 -1.94 -11.72 18.69
CA THR A 118 -2.81 -12.21 17.61
C THR A 118 -3.25 -13.64 17.90
N ASP A 119 -4.40 -14.04 17.37
CA ASP A 119 -4.98 -15.38 17.47
C ASP A 119 -5.89 -15.63 16.25
N VAL A 120 -6.59 -16.75 16.19
CA VAL A 120 -7.63 -17.01 15.17
C VAL A 120 -8.89 -17.60 15.82
N PRO A 121 -10.04 -17.60 15.12
CA PRO A 121 -11.24 -18.26 15.60
C PRO A 121 -11.03 -19.74 15.89
N LYS A 122 -11.86 -20.30 16.78
CA LYS A 122 -11.79 -21.71 17.21
C LYS A 122 -11.93 -22.70 16.04
N ALA A 123 -12.69 -22.33 15.00
CA ALA A 123 -12.81 -23.11 13.76
C ALA A 123 -11.49 -23.21 12.96
N MET A 124 -10.54 -22.31 13.20
CA MET A 124 -9.18 -22.33 12.64
C MET A 124 -8.12 -22.84 13.65
N GLY A 125 -8.56 -23.49 14.75
CA GLY A 125 -7.67 -24.06 15.77
C GLY A 125 -7.10 -23.06 16.79
N GLY A 126 -7.52 -21.79 16.75
CA GLY A 126 -7.14 -20.77 17.74
C GLY A 126 -8.04 -20.74 18.97
N THR A 127 -7.82 -19.79 19.87
CA THR A 127 -8.61 -19.65 21.11
C THR A 127 -9.73 -18.61 21.03
N ASN A 128 -9.69 -17.74 20.02
CA ASN A 128 -10.51 -16.54 19.86
C ASN A 128 -10.34 -15.55 21.04
N LEU A 129 -9.10 -15.36 21.52
CA LEU A 129 -8.77 -14.47 22.65
C LEU A 129 -7.99 -13.20 22.27
N ALA A 130 -7.56 -13.08 21.01
CA ALA A 130 -6.94 -11.88 20.43
C ALA A 130 -7.39 -11.71 18.96
N PRO A 131 -7.21 -10.53 18.35
CA PRO A 131 -7.60 -10.29 16.95
C PRO A 131 -6.84 -11.18 15.95
N GLN A 132 -7.40 -11.36 14.76
CA GLN A 132 -6.73 -12.01 13.65
C GLN A 132 -5.52 -11.19 13.19
N PRO A 133 -4.44 -11.83 12.68
CA PRO A 133 -3.32 -11.11 12.05
C PRO A 133 -3.76 -10.13 10.95
N VAL A 134 -4.81 -10.47 10.18
CA VAL A 134 -5.39 -9.61 9.14
C VAL A 134 -6.11 -8.39 9.74
N GLU A 135 -6.81 -8.55 10.86
CA GLU A 135 -7.44 -7.44 11.58
C GLU A 135 -6.37 -6.49 12.14
N THR A 136 -5.26 -7.04 12.67
CA THR A 136 -4.13 -6.21 13.13
C THR A 136 -3.40 -5.49 11.99
N LEU A 137 -3.38 -6.07 10.77
CA LEU A 137 -2.85 -5.39 9.58
C LEU A 137 -3.75 -4.20 9.17
N LEU A 138 -5.08 -4.37 9.20
CA LEU A 138 -6.03 -3.29 8.91
C LEU A 138 -5.97 -2.18 9.98
N ALA A 139 -5.84 -2.55 11.26
CA ALA A 139 -5.64 -1.59 12.35
C ALA A 139 -4.31 -0.82 12.20
N ALA A 140 -3.22 -1.50 11.81
CA ALA A 140 -1.94 -0.87 11.53
C ALA A 140 -2.01 0.07 10.31
N TRP A 141 -2.78 -0.28 9.28
CA TRP A 141 -3.04 0.59 8.13
C TRP A 141 -3.83 1.84 8.54
N ILE A 142 -4.94 1.70 9.27
CA ILE A 142 -5.74 2.83 9.76
C ILE A 142 -4.89 3.79 10.61
N GLY A 143 -4.15 3.27 11.60
CA GLY A 143 -3.27 4.11 12.44
C GLY A 143 -2.14 4.79 11.65
N CYS A 144 -1.63 4.15 10.60
CA CYS A 144 -0.61 4.72 9.73
C CYS A 144 -1.17 5.80 8.80
N THR A 145 -2.36 5.59 8.25
CA THR A 145 -3.10 6.58 7.45
C THR A 145 -3.47 7.80 8.31
N GLN A 146 -3.96 7.61 9.54
CA GLN A 146 -4.18 8.68 10.52
C GLN A 146 -2.92 9.52 10.74
N ALA A 147 -1.80 8.88 11.11
CA ALA A 147 -0.55 9.58 11.40
C ALA A 147 0.00 10.33 10.16
N THR A 148 -0.22 9.78 8.96
CA THR A 148 0.20 10.39 7.69
C THR A 148 -0.71 11.56 7.30
N ALA A 149 -2.04 11.43 7.45
CA ALA A 149 -2.99 12.52 7.22
C ALA A 149 -2.71 13.72 8.14
N LEU A 150 -2.49 13.47 9.43
CA LEU A 150 -2.08 14.49 10.39
C LEU A 150 -0.73 15.14 10.03
N PHE A 151 0.17 14.47 9.32
CA PHE A 151 1.40 15.08 8.80
C PHE A 151 1.12 15.94 7.56
N VAL A 152 0.39 15.40 6.57
CA VAL A 152 0.08 16.09 5.31
C VAL A 152 -0.78 17.33 5.54
N GLY A 153 -1.85 17.24 6.34
CA GLY A 153 -2.71 18.38 6.68
C GLY A 153 -1.94 19.56 7.25
N ARG A 154 -1.00 19.31 8.18
CA ARG A 154 -0.08 20.35 8.72
C ARG A 154 0.84 20.99 7.68
N GLN A 155 1.16 20.30 6.57
CA GLN A 155 1.92 20.90 5.46
C GLN A 155 1.02 21.70 4.50
N LEU A 156 -0.28 21.38 4.44
CA LEU A 156 -1.29 22.06 3.62
C LEU A 156 -1.99 23.23 4.34
N GLY A 157 -1.72 23.42 5.63
CA GLY A 157 -2.40 24.40 6.49
C GLY A 157 -3.80 23.97 6.94
N LEU A 158 -4.12 22.67 6.88
CA LEU A 158 -5.42 22.11 7.28
C LEU A 158 -5.35 21.48 8.68
N THR A 159 -6.24 21.92 9.57
CA THR A 159 -6.37 21.42 10.95
C THR A 159 -7.36 20.26 11.01
N ILE A 160 -6.86 19.03 10.87
CA ILE A 160 -7.64 17.81 11.10
C ILE A 160 -7.80 17.59 12.61
N LEU A 161 -9.05 17.57 13.07
CA LEU A 161 -9.42 17.38 14.48
C LEU A 161 -9.59 15.90 14.83
N LYS A 162 -10.31 15.17 13.95
CA LYS A 162 -10.74 13.79 14.14
C LYS A 162 -10.79 13.09 12.79
N MET A 163 -10.60 11.77 12.76
CA MET A 163 -10.99 10.95 11.60
C MET A 163 -11.70 9.68 12.08
N ASP A 164 -12.81 9.34 11.42
CA ASP A 164 -13.55 8.09 11.63
C ASP A 164 -13.43 7.20 10.38
N PHE A 165 -13.12 5.93 10.62
CA PHE A 165 -12.83 4.93 9.60
C PHE A 165 -13.91 3.84 9.67
N ASN A 166 -14.67 3.64 8.60
CA ASN A 166 -15.59 2.51 8.45
C ASN A 166 -15.13 1.65 7.27
N ILE A 167 -14.34 0.62 7.58
CA ILE A 167 -13.54 -0.10 6.59
C ILE A 167 -13.95 -1.56 6.53
N HIS A 168 -14.20 -2.03 5.31
CA HIS A 168 -14.38 -3.43 4.98
C HIS A 168 -13.18 -3.91 4.17
N ALA A 169 -12.82 -5.18 4.31
CA ALA A 169 -11.74 -5.79 3.53
C ALA A 169 -12.06 -7.25 3.26
N ASN A 170 -11.56 -7.80 2.15
CA ASN A 170 -11.81 -9.19 1.82
C ASN A 170 -10.58 -9.91 1.22
N ARG A 171 -10.59 -11.25 1.38
CA ARG A 171 -9.65 -12.18 0.75
C ARG A 171 -10.31 -13.53 0.52
N ASP A 172 -9.87 -14.24 -0.50
CA ASP A 172 -10.22 -15.64 -0.70
C ASP A 172 -9.41 -16.52 0.28
N GLU A 173 -10.09 -17.37 1.04
CA GLU A 173 -9.43 -18.28 1.98
C GLU A 173 -8.66 -19.41 1.29
N ARG A 174 -9.05 -19.78 0.05
CA ARG A 174 -8.41 -20.86 -0.72
C ARG A 174 -6.93 -20.61 -0.87
N GLY A 175 -6.52 -19.37 -1.13
CA GLY A 175 -5.11 -19.00 -1.25
C GLY A 175 -4.26 -19.25 0.02
N ALA A 176 -4.88 -19.49 1.18
CA ALA A 176 -4.20 -19.86 2.42
C ALA A 176 -4.51 -21.30 2.90
N LEU A 177 -5.38 -22.04 2.19
CA LEU A 177 -5.90 -23.36 2.56
C LEU A 177 -5.90 -24.37 1.39
N GLU A 178 -5.31 -24.01 0.25
CA GLU A 178 -5.22 -24.85 -0.94
C GLU A 178 -4.45 -26.15 -0.65
N LEU A 179 -4.89 -27.25 -1.26
CA LEU A 179 -4.27 -28.57 -1.12
C LEU A 179 -4.06 -29.16 -2.53
N PRO A 180 -2.98 -29.94 -2.75
CA PRO A 180 -1.97 -30.39 -1.78
C PRO A 180 -1.01 -29.28 -1.32
N ILE A 181 -0.55 -29.37 -0.07
CA ILE A 181 0.25 -28.31 0.59
C ILE A 181 1.67 -28.16 -0.01
N GLU A 182 2.11 -29.17 -0.76
CA GLU A 182 3.37 -29.21 -1.52
C GLU A 182 3.32 -28.38 -2.81
N VAL A 183 2.15 -27.86 -3.21
CA VAL A 183 1.94 -27.04 -4.40
C VAL A 183 1.65 -25.60 -3.99
N THR A 184 2.32 -24.64 -4.64
CA THR A 184 2.04 -23.21 -4.46
C THR A 184 0.58 -22.90 -4.82
N PRO A 185 -0.21 -22.25 -3.94
CA PRO A 185 -1.61 -21.98 -4.20
C PRO A 185 -1.79 -21.13 -5.47
N THR A 186 -2.77 -21.51 -6.29
CA THR A 186 -3.19 -20.80 -7.50
C THR A 186 -3.92 -19.49 -7.16
N VAL A 187 -4.56 -19.43 -5.99
CA VAL A 187 -5.23 -18.23 -5.48
C VAL A 187 -4.27 -17.39 -4.61
N PRO A 188 -4.13 -16.07 -4.83
CA PRO A 188 -3.32 -15.22 -3.96
C PRO A 188 -3.88 -15.12 -2.53
N SER A 189 -3.08 -15.50 -1.52
CA SER A 189 -3.44 -15.57 -0.09
C SER A 189 -3.70 -14.22 0.60
N ARG A 190 -3.32 -13.12 -0.08
CA ARG A 190 -3.34 -11.73 0.39
C ARG A 190 -4.76 -11.16 0.48
N LEU A 191 -4.90 -9.96 1.05
CA LEU A 191 -6.08 -9.12 0.81
C LEU A 191 -6.24 -8.87 -0.69
N GLN A 192 -7.49 -8.98 -1.16
CA GLN A 192 -7.86 -8.79 -2.56
C GLN A 192 -8.43 -7.39 -2.78
N GLU A 193 -9.27 -6.94 -1.85
CA GLU A 193 -9.85 -5.61 -1.82
C GLU A 193 -9.96 -5.07 -0.38
N ILE A 194 -9.79 -3.75 -0.24
CA ILE A 194 -10.22 -2.94 0.91
C ILE A 194 -11.15 -1.85 0.37
N HIS A 195 -12.34 -1.68 0.96
CA HIS A 195 -13.28 -0.64 0.59
C HIS A 195 -13.99 -0.03 1.81
N GLY A 196 -14.47 1.21 1.70
CA GLY A 196 -15.18 1.86 2.81
C GLY A 196 -15.07 3.38 2.78
N THR A 197 -15.38 4.02 3.91
CA THR A 197 -15.35 5.48 4.07
C THR A 197 -14.41 5.94 5.17
N ILE A 198 -13.77 7.08 4.94
CA ILE A 198 -12.97 7.85 5.91
C ILE A 198 -13.61 9.23 6.04
N HIS A 199 -14.20 9.51 7.19
CA HIS A 199 -14.75 10.81 7.54
C HIS A 199 -13.65 11.65 8.20
N VAL A 200 -13.36 12.83 7.66
CA VAL A 200 -12.32 13.74 8.14
C VAL A 200 -12.97 15.00 8.68
N TYR A 201 -12.81 15.26 9.97
CA TYR A 201 -13.34 16.43 10.64
C TYR A 201 -12.25 17.48 10.73
N THR A 202 -12.55 18.70 10.30
CA THR A 202 -11.62 19.84 10.30
C THR A 202 -12.18 21.02 11.09
N SER A 203 -11.30 21.90 11.56
CA SER A 203 -11.70 23.13 12.26
C SER A 203 -12.62 24.00 11.41
N SER A 204 -13.69 24.55 12.00
CA SER A 204 -14.58 25.52 11.32
C SER A 204 -13.89 26.85 10.94
N SER A 205 -12.66 27.10 11.42
CA SER A 205 -11.80 28.18 10.90
C SER A 205 -11.29 27.93 9.48
N ASP A 206 -11.21 26.66 9.06
CA ASP A 206 -10.48 26.23 7.88
C ASP A 206 -11.49 25.96 6.77
N SER A 207 -11.68 26.91 5.85
CA SER A 207 -12.53 26.71 4.67
C SER A 207 -11.85 25.72 3.71
N VAL A 208 -12.07 24.42 3.92
CA VAL A 208 -11.43 23.34 3.17
C VAL A 208 -11.84 23.42 1.69
N ALA A 209 -10.93 23.90 0.83
CA ALA A 209 -11.14 23.84 -0.60
C ALA A 209 -11.06 22.38 -1.08
N GLU A 210 -11.94 22.00 -2.01
CA GLU A 210 -12.02 20.65 -2.59
C GLU A 210 -10.66 20.17 -3.13
N GLU A 211 -9.92 21.05 -3.82
CA GLU A 211 -8.56 20.77 -4.31
C GLU A 211 -7.55 20.51 -3.17
N GLN A 212 -7.63 21.25 -2.05
CA GLN A 212 -6.76 20.98 -0.89
C GLN A 212 -7.10 19.64 -0.21
N PHE A 213 -8.38 19.25 -0.21
CA PHE A 213 -8.79 17.95 0.33
C PHE A 213 -8.39 16.79 -0.58
N HIS A 214 -8.48 16.95 -1.89
CA HIS A 214 -7.96 15.99 -2.87
C HIS A 214 -6.44 15.79 -2.70
N ILE A 215 -5.68 16.89 -2.58
CA ILE A 215 -4.25 16.83 -2.29
C ILE A 215 -3.99 16.17 -0.93
N LEU A 216 -4.80 16.43 0.11
CA LEU A 216 -4.68 15.75 1.39
C LEU A 216 -4.83 14.22 1.24
N GLN A 217 -5.84 13.74 0.50
CA GLN A 217 -6.02 12.31 0.22
C GLN A 217 -4.82 11.74 -0.55
N GLU A 218 -4.55 12.22 -1.77
CA GLU A 218 -3.50 11.70 -2.65
C GLU A 218 -2.15 11.66 -1.95
N GLN A 219 -1.77 12.78 -1.31
CA GLN A 219 -0.46 12.91 -0.68
C GLN A 219 -0.36 12.07 0.60
N THR A 220 -1.48 11.73 1.25
CA THR A 220 -1.51 10.79 2.38
C THR A 220 -1.37 9.34 1.91
N GLU A 221 -2.18 8.90 0.94
CA GLU A 221 -2.11 7.53 0.43
C GLU A 221 -0.74 7.21 -0.17
N ALA A 222 -0.19 8.15 -0.95
CA ALA A 222 1.16 8.03 -1.52
C ALA A 222 2.30 8.02 -0.47
N ARG A 223 2.11 8.60 0.72
CA ARG A 223 3.14 8.64 1.79
C ARG A 223 2.99 7.55 2.83
N CYS A 224 1.77 7.05 3.08
CA CYS A 224 1.49 6.05 4.10
C CYS A 224 2.24 4.75 3.79
N PRO A 225 3.26 4.33 4.58
CA PRO A 225 4.07 3.16 4.24
C PRO A 225 3.25 1.86 4.23
N VAL A 226 2.24 1.74 5.09
CA VAL A 226 1.37 0.55 5.12
C VAL A 226 0.42 0.52 3.92
N ALA A 227 -0.14 1.68 3.51
CA ALA A 227 -0.97 1.75 2.29
C ALA A 227 -0.17 1.37 1.05
N ASN A 228 1.05 1.90 0.91
CA ASN A 228 1.98 1.53 -0.17
C ASN A 228 2.21 0.01 -0.23
N MET A 229 2.49 -0.65 0.90
CA MET A 229 2.70 -2.10 0.94
C MET A 229 1.44 -2.89 0.57
N ILE A 230 0.25 -2.43 0.97
CA ILE A 230 -1.03 -3.05 0.62
C ILE A 230 -1.30 -2.91 -0.89
N ILE A 231 -1.17 -1.71 -1.45
CA ILE A 231 -1.36 -1.43 -2.88
C ILE A 231 -0.36 -2.22 -3.72
N GLN A 232 0.93 -2.23 -3.35
CA GLN A 232 1.98 -2.98 -4.06
C GLN A 232 1.82 -4.50 -4.00
N SER A 233 1.05 -5.05 -3.04
CA SER A 233 0.66 -6.46 -3.08
C SER A 233 -0.31 -6.79 -4.23
N GLY A 234 -0.92 -5.79 -4.85
CA GLY A 234 -2.00 -5.90 -5.83
C GLY A 234 -3.39 -5.93 -5.20
N CYS A 235 -3.53 -5.53 -3.94
CA CYS A 235 -4.84 -5.31 -3.31
C CYS A 235 -5.49 -4.08 -3.92
N HIS A 236 -6.75 -4.20 -4.34
CA HIS A 236 -7.54 -3.02 -4.70
C HIS A 236 -7.87 -2.23 -3.43
N MET A 237 -7.80 -0.90 -3.49
CA MET A 237 -8.11 -0.02 -2.35
C MET A 237 -9.07 1.05 -2.87
N ASN A 238 -10.34 0.94 -2.49
CA ASN A 238 -11.45 1.77 -2.96
C ASN A 238 -12.10 2.46 -1.76
N VAL A 239 -11.43 3.50 -1.26
CA VAL A 239 -11.76 4.14 0.01
C VAL A 239 -12.14 5.59 -0.25
N GLU A 240 -13.39 5.93 0.05
CA GLU A 240 -13.95 7.26 -0.14
C GLU A 240 -13.59 8.16 1.05
N TRP A 241 -13.00 9.33 0.77
CA TRP A 241 -12.72 10.34 1.79
C TRP A 241 -13.80 11.41 1.77
N VAL A 242 -14.38 11.70 2.94
CA VAL A 242 -15.50 12.63 3.10
C VAL A 242 -15.14 13.70 4.13
N VAL A 243 -15.30 14.97 3.78
CA VAL A 243 -15.23 16.06 4.77
C VAL A 243 -16.47 15.99 5.65
N ALA A 244 -16.29 15.75 6.94
CA ALA A 244 -17.37 15.69 7.91
C ALA A 244 -17.59 17.06 8.58
N PRO A 245 -18.85 17.42 8.90
CA PRO A 245 -19.14 18.61 9.67
C PRO A 245 -18.57 18.48 11.09
N GLU A 246 -18.16 19.60 11.69
CA GLU A 246 -17.71 19.65 13.09
C GLU A 246 -18.84 19.16 14.02
N GLU A 247 -18.50 18.28 14.98
CA GLU A 247 -19.46 17.76 15.97
C GLU A 247 -19.77 18.85 17.02
N VAL A 248 -21.04 19.22 17.13
CA VAL A 248 -21.56 20.32 17.99
C VAL A 248 -22.12 19.78 19.31
#